data_AF-A0A2R6EVC8-F1
#
_entry.id   AF-A0A2R6EVC8-F1
#
_cell.length_a   1.000
_cell.length_b   1.000
_cell.length_c   1.000
_cell.angle_alpha   90.00
_cell.angle_beta   90.00
_cell.angle_gamma   90.00
#
_symmetry.space_group_name_H-M   'P 1'
#
loop_
_entity.id
_entity.type
_entity.pdbx_description
1 polymer ?
#
loop_
_entity_poly.entity_id
_entity_poly.type
_entity_poly.pdbx_seq_one_letter_code
_entity_poly.pdbx_strand_id
1 'polypeptide(L)'
;MDLLPLQPDTAHFRAALDLYEQIHDEQPASAAPRFRRHGRDDSCRGRVAVDGGDVVSFAYGCDSKPGGRYHRLLRDALSEPVARRWLTDAFEIVELAVAPDTRRRGLGTD
;
A
#
# COMPACT_ATOMS: atom_id res chain seq x y z
N MET A 1 -5.49 -12.34 15.08
CA MET A 1 -5.18 -11.48 13.92
C MET A 1 -3.96 -12.03 13.22
N ASP A 2 -4.07 -12.27 11.93
CA ASP A 2 -2.99 -12.79 11.09
C ASP A 2 -2.56 -11.73 10.07
N LEU A 3 -1.26 -11.64 9.80
CA LEU A 3 -0.70 -10.78 8.75
C LEU A 3 -0.32 -11.64 7.55
N LEU A 4 -1.05 -11.50 6.45
CA LEU A 4 -0.78 -12.22 5.20
C LEU A 4 -0.17 -11.29 4.15
N PRO A 5 0.62 -11.80 3.20
CA PRO A 5 1.07 -10.99 2.05
C PRO A 5 -0.12 -10.44 1.25
N LEU A 6 -0.04 -9.19 0.78
CA LEU A 6 -0.99 -8.68 -0.21
C LEU A 6 -0.66 -9.26 -1.59
N GLN A 7 -0.94 -10.55 -1.78
CA GLN A 7 -0.55 -11.31 -2.96
C GLN A 7 -1.67 -11.35 -4.00
N PRO A 8 -1.44 -10.98 -5.27
CA PRO A 8 -2.45 -11.10 -6.32
C PRO A 8 -3.03 -12.52 -6.43
N ASP A 9 -4.28 -12.59 -6.86
CA ASP A 9 -5.00 -13.85 -7.14
C ASP A 9 -5.36 -14.71 -5.92
N THR A 10 -5.17 -14.18 -4.71
CA THR A 10 -5.67 -14.78 -3.47
C THR A 10 -7.04 -14.23 -3.07
N ALA A 11 -7.73 -14.92 -2.16
CA ALA A 11 -9.00 -14.46 -1.61
C ALA A 11 -8.84 -13.14 -0.81
N HIS A 12 -7.79 -13.04 0.01
CA HIS A 12 -7.53 -11.84 0.81
C HIS A 12 -7.11 -10.61 -0.02
N PHE A 13 -6.57 -10.81 -1.23
CA PHE A 13 -6.33 -9.72 -2.17
C PHE A 13 -7.63 -9.13 -2.72
N ARG A 14 -8.63 -9.98 -3.03
CA ARG A 14 -9.96 -9.51 -3.44
C ARG A 14 -10.63 -8.75 -2.30
N ALA A 15 -10.61 -9.31 -1.09
CA ALA A 15 -11.15 -8.64 0.09
C ALA A 15 -10.46 -7.28 0.39
N ALA A 16 -9.15 -7.14 0.12
CA ALA A 16 -8.48 -5.86 0.24
C ALA A 16 -8.96 -4.82 -0.80
N LEU A 17 -9.31 -5.25 -2.02
CA LEU A 17 -9.90 -4.36 -3.03
C LEU A 17 -11.32 -3.94 -2.65
N ASP A 18 -12.12 -4.87 -2.11
CA ASP A 18 -13.47 -4.57 -1.61
C ASP A 18 -13.40 -3.56 -0.45
N LEU A 19 -12.42 -3.72 0.45
CA LEU A 19 -12.16 -2.76 1.52
C LEU A 19 -11.70 -1.39 0.98
N TYR A 20 -10.86 -1.36 -0.05
CA TYR A 20 -10.45 -0.12 -0.69
C TYR A 20 -11.64 0.62 -1.32
N GLU A 21 -12.55 -0.10 -2.00
CA GLU A 21 -13.80 0.45 -2.51
C GLU A 21 -14.64 1.06 -1.38
N GLN A 22 -14.85 0.32 -0.29
CA GLN A 22 -15.62 0.81 0.87
C GLN A 22 -15.06 2.13 1.43
N ILE A 23 -13.75 2.33 1.38
CA ILE A 23 -13.08 3.51 1.96
C ILE A 23 -13.04 4.69 0.98
N HIS A 24 -12.83 4.42 -0.31
CA HIS A 24 -12.52 5.44 -1.32
C HIS A 24 -13.64 5.69 -2.33
N ASP A 25 -14.73 4.93 -2.28
CA ASP A 25 -15.82 4.97 -3.28
C ASP A 25 -15.30 4.75 -4.72
N GLU A 26 -14.20 4.00 -4.84
CA GLU A 26 -13.58 3.64 -6.13
C GLU A 26 -13.82 2.15 -6.42
N GLN A 27 -14.47 1.89 -7.56
CA GLN A 27 -14.79 0.52 -8.01
C GLN A 27 -13.54 -0.38 -8.10
N PRO A 28 -13.60 -1.65 -7.64
CA PRO A 28 -12.47 -2.58 -7.64
C PRO A 28 -11.86 -2.79 -9.02
N ALA A 29 -12.67 -2.74 -10.08
CA ALA A 29 -12.19 -2.86 -11.46
C ALA A 29 -11.19 -1.75 -11.85
N SER A 30 -11.30 -0.56 -11.26
CA SER A 30 -10.38 0.57 -11.49
C SER A 30 -9.07 0.40 -10.69
N ALA A 31 -9.18 -0.02 -9.43
CA ALA A 31 -8.02 -0.15 -8.55
C ALA A 31 -7.21 -1.44 -8.81
N ALA A 32 -7.86 -2.53 -9.22
CA ALA A 32 -7.24 -3.85 -9.35
C ALA A 32 -6.02 -3.89 -10.28
N PRO A 33 -5.99 -3.24 -11.46
CA PRO A 33 -4.79 -3.20 -12.29
C PRO A 33 -3.58 -2.61 -11.57
N ARG A 34 -3.77 -1.53 -10.80
CA ARG A 34 -2.70 -0.88 -10.01
C ARG A 34 -2.20 -1.79 -8.90
N PHE A 35 -3.11 -2.37 -8.11
CA PHE A 35 -2.76 -3.29 -7.03
C PHE A 35 -2.06 -4.55 -7.56
N ARG A 36 -2.54 -5.13 -8.67
CA ARG A 36 -1.92 -6.31 -9.31
C ARG A 36 -0.53 -6.01 -9.84
N ARG A 37 -0.33 -4.84 -10.46
CA ARG A 37 0.98 -4.41 -10.94
C ARG A 37 1.97 -4.32 -9.78
N HIS A 38 1.59 -3.68 -8.66
CA HIS A 38 2.47 -3.59 -7.49
C HIS A 38 2.66 -4.94 -6.80
N GLY A 39 1.61 -5.75 -6.64
CA GLY A 39 1.72 -7.08 -6.03
C GLY A 39 2.55 -8.10 -6.83
N ARG A 40 2.99 -7.76 -8.05
CA ARG A 40 3.90 -8.57 -8.88
C ARG A 40 5.29 -7.95 -9.05
N ASP A 41 5.50 -6.73 -8.58
CA ASP A 41 6.81 -6.05 -8.65
C ASP A 41 7.58 -6.38 -7.38
N ASP A 42 8.75 -7.01 -7.49
CA ASP A 42 9.56 -7.43 -6.34
C ASP A 42 10.05 -6.26 -5.46
N SER A 43 10.06 -5.04 -5.99
CA SER A 43 10.34 -3.83 -5.19
C SER A 43 9.15 -3.38 -4.34
N CYS A 44 7.96 -3.92 -4.58
CA CYS A 44 6.75 -3.60 -3.86
C CYS A 44 6.42 -4.70 -2.86
N ARG A 45 6.01 -4.28 -1.67
CA ARG A 45 5.75 -5.17 -0.53
C ARG A 45 4.48 -4.71 0.16
N GLY A 46 3.57 -5.65 0.41
CA GLY A 46 2.29 -5.37 1.05
C GLY A 46 1.83 -6.46 1.99
N ARG A 47 0.96 -6.08 2.92
CA ARG A 47 0.35 -6.94 3.92
C ARG A 47 -1.13 -6.64 4.06
N VAL A 48 -1.90 -7.66 4.43
CA VAL A 48 -3.29 -7.55 4.88
C VAL A 48 -3.36 -8.07 6.31
N ALA A 49 -4.13 -7.41 7.16
CA ALA A 49 -4.49 -7.93 8.48
C ALA A 49 -5.84 -8.63 8.40
N VAL A 50 -5.87 -9.87 8.89
CA VAL A 50 -7.06 -10.71 8.93
C VAL A 50 -7.47 -10.92 10.38
N ASP A 51 -8.71 -10.61 10.71
CA ASP A 51 -9.30 -10.83 12.04
C ASP A 51 -10.63 -11.55 11.89
N GLY A 52 -10.83 -12.66 12.61
CA GLY A 52 -12.03 -13.49 12.48
C GLY A 52 -12.28 -14.09 11.08
N GLY A 53 -11.29 -14.04 10.17
CA GLY A 53 -11.42 -14.44 8.76
C GLY A 53 -11.65 -13.28 7.79
N ASP A 54 -11.90 -12.07 8.31
CA ASP A 54 -12.15 -10.87 7.52
C ASP A 54 -10.89 -10.02 7.38
N VAL A 55 -10.67 -9.45 6.18
CA VAL A 55 -9.61 -8.45 5.98
C VAL A 55 -10.07 -7.14 6.60
N VAL A 56 -9.38 -6.72 7.66
CA VAL A 56 -9.71 -5.51 8.44
C VAL A 56 -8.76 -4.34 8.19
N SER A 57 -7.60 -4.61 7.58
CA SER A 57 -6.68 -3.58 7.10
C SER A 57 -5.77 -4.11 5.99
N PHE A 58 -5.18 -3.19 5.23
CA PHE A 58 -4.05 -3.50 4.37
C PHE A 58 -3.09 -2.32 4.29
N ALA A 59 -1.85 -2.61 3.95
CA ALA A 59 -0.84 -1.63 3.63
C ALA A 59 0.07 -2.16 2.55
N TYR A 60 0.50 -1.30 1.63
CA TYR A 60 1.60 -1.64 0.74
C TYR A 60 2.40 -0.41 0.34
N GLY A 61 3.65 -0.65 0.00
CA GLY A 61 4.56 0.34 -0.52
C GLY A 61 5.56 -0.26 -1.48
N CYS A 62 6.40 0.58 -2.06
CA CYS A 62 7.43 0.17 -2.99
C CYS A 62 8.73 0.89 -2.71
N ASP A 63 9.86 0.26 -3.01
CA ASP A 63 11.15 0.94 -2.98
C ASP A 63 11.13 2.12 -3.95
N SER A 64 11.62 3.26 -3.48
CA SER A 64 11.74 4.47 -4.28
C SER A 64 12.75 4.19 -5.39
N LYS A 65 12.26 4.08 -6.63
CA LYS A 65 13.11 3.88 -7.80
C LYS A 65 13.47 5.23 -8.42
N PRO A 66 14.77 5.51 -8.66
CA PRO A 66 15.17 6.62 -9.51
C PRO A 66 14.43 6.56 -10.86
N GLY A 67 13.74 7.64 -11.23
CA GLY A 67 12.92 7.70 -12.45
C GLY A 67 11.45 7.32 -12.28
N GLY A 68 10.97 6.99 -11.08
CA GLY A 68 9.54 7.01 -10.77
C GLY A 68 8.97 8.43 -10.86
N ARG A 69 7.70 8.60 -11.27
CA ARG A 69 7.07 9.93 -11.36
C ARG A 69 7.10 10.65 -10.01
N TYR A 70 6.76 9.95 -8.93
CA TYR A 70 6.72 10.54 -7.59
C TYR A 70 8.12 10.88 -7.06
N HIS A 71 9.08 9.95 -7.18
CA HIS A 71 10.49 10.21 -6.89
C HIS A 71 11.03 11.46 -7.61
N ARG A 72 10.72 11.62 -8.91
CA ARG A 72 11.12 12.83 -9.66
C ARG A 72 10.49 14.11 -9.09
N LEU A 73 9.19 14.10 -8.82
CA LEU A 73 8.50 15.26 -8.23
C LEU A 73 9.12 15.67 -6.89
N LEU A 74 9.45 14.71 -6.03
CA LEU A 74 10.12 14.99 -4.77
C LEU A 74 11.56 15.49 -4.97
N ARG A 75 12.31 14.87 -5.89
CA ARG A 75 13.68 15.28 -6.19
C ARG A 75 13.75 16.71 -6.72
N ASP A 76 12.80 17.11 -7.57
CA ASP A 76 12.72 18.46 -8.13
C ASP A 76 12.29 19.51 -7.10
N ALA A 77 11.55 19.11 -6.07
CA ALA A 77 11.06 20.00 -5.01
C ALA A 77 12.04 20.17 -3.82
N LEU A 78 13.08 19.33 -3.74
CA LEU A 78 14.00 19.27 -2.61
C LEU A 78 15.40 19.74 -3.00
N SER A 79 16.14 20.33 -2.06
CA SER A 79 17.55 20.61 -2.28
C SER A 79 18.36 19.32 -2.38
N GLU A 80 19.48 19.38 -3.11
CA GLU A 80 20.36 18.23 -3.33
C GLU A 80 20.73 17.48 -2.03
N PRO A 81 21.14 18.15 -0.93
CA PRO A 81 21.46 17.46 0.32
C PRO A 81 20.25 16.77 0.96
N VAL A 82 19.05 17.37 0.87
CA VAL A 82 17.82 16.82 1.46
C VAL A 82 17.35 15.63 0.66
N ALA A 83 17.30 15.75 -0.66
CA ALA A 83 16.89 14.66 -1.52
C ALA A 83 17.86 13.47 -1.45
N ARG A 84 19.17 13.70 -1.37
CA ARG A 84 20.14 12.61 -1.14
C ARG A 84 19.93 11.93 0.22
N ARG A 85 19.54 12.67 1.26
CA ARG A 85 19.27 12.09 2.58
C ARG A 85 18.01 11.20 2.58
N TRP A 86 16.96 11.63 1.88
CA TRP A 86 15.64 11.01 2.02
C TRP A 86 15.23 10.11 0.85
N LEU A 87 15.81 10.23 -0.34
CA LEU A 87 15.35 9.53 -1.54
C LEU A 87 16.30 8.43 -2.04
N THR A 88 17.48 8.25 -1.44
CA THR A 88 18.46 7.28 -1.93
C THR A 88 17.98 5.83 -1.81
N ASP A 89 17.31 5.48 -0.73
CA ASP A 89 16.86 4.13 -0.38
C ASP A 89 15.48 4.14 0.29
N ALA A 90 14.68 5.17 0.04
CA ALA A 90 13.35 5.30 0.63
C ALA A 90 12.42 4.15 0.24
N PHE A 91 11.55 3.78 1.17
CA PHE A 91 10.36 2.99 0.89
C PHE A 91 9.14 3.92 0.88
N GLU A 92 8.42 3.95 -0.24
CA GLU A 92 7.25 4.80 -0.45
C GLU A 92 5.99 4.03 -0.07
N ILE A 93 5.27 4.48 0.97
CA ILE A 93 3.94 3.96 1.29
C ILE A 93 2.97 4.44 0.22
N VAL A 94 2.36 3.50 -0.50
CA VAL A 94 1.41 3.79 -1.57
C VAL A 94 -0.02 3.77 -1.03
N GLU A 95 -0.35 2.78 -0.20
CA GLU A 95 -1.65 2.71 0.47
C GLU A 95 -1.50 2.21 1.90
N LEU A 96 -2.33 2.75 2.79
CA LEU A 96 -2.56 2.27 4.15
C LEU A 96 -4.02 2.51 4.49
N ALA A 97 -4.75 1.43 4.75
CA ALA A 97 -6.19 1.47 4.95
C ALA A 97 -6.61 0.57 6.11
N VAL A 98 -7.50 1.08 6.95
CA VAL A 98 -8.11 0.33 8.06
C VAL A 98 -9.63 0.48 7.95
N ALA A 99 -10.34 -0.65 8.05
CA ALA A 99 -11.79 -0.71 8.00
C ALA A 99 -12.42 0.26 9.02
N PRO A 100 -13.45 1.03 8.65
CA PRO A 100 -14.03 2.06 9.51
C PRO A 100 -14.34 1.60 10.94
N ASP A 101 -14.92 0.41 11.08
CA ASP A 101 -15.39 -0.13 12.37
C ASP A 101 -14.27 -0.66 13.27
N THR A 102 -13.06 -0.85 12.73
CA THR A 102 -11.90 -1.38 13.47
C THR A 102 -10.80 -0.33 13.69
N ARG A 103 -11.04 0.94 13.31
CA ARG A 103 -10.12 2.05 13.55
C ARG A 103 -9.92 2.30 15.04
N ARG A 104 -8.81 2.99 15.37
CA ARG A 104 -8.41 3.38 16.74
C ARG A 104 -8.11 2.19 17.67
N ARG A 105 -7.77 1.03 17.10
CA ARG A 105 -7.39 -0.20 17.80
C ARG A 105 -5.93 -0.63 17.57
N GLY A 106 -5.07 0.28 17.10
CA GLY A 106 -3.65 0.00 16.83
C GLY A 106 -3.33 -0.59 15.44
N LEU A 107 -4.33 -0.98 14.65
CA LEU A 107 -4.15 -1.65 13.33
C LEU A 107 -3.38 -0.86 12.26
N GLY A 108 -3.16 0.44 12.46
CA GLY A 108 -2.38 1.29 11.55
C GLY A 108 -1.07 1.81 12.15
N THR A 109 -0.69 1.34 13.34
CA THR A 109 0.47 1.86 14.08
C THR A 109 1.38 0.78 14.66
N ASP A 110 0.82 -0.33 15.12
CA ASP A 110 1.50 -1.34 15.94
C ASP A 110 1.95 -2.58 15.15
#